data_AF-A0A1Z9RPD9-F1
#
_entry.id   AF-A0A1Z9RPD9-F1
#
_cell.length_a   1.000
_cell.length_b   1.000
_cell.length_c   1.000
_cell.angle_alpha   90.00
_cell.angle_beta   90.00
_cell.angle_gamma   90.00
#
_symmetry.space_group_name_H-M   'P 1'
#
loop_
_entity.id
_entity.type
_entity.pdbx_description
1 polymer ?
#
loop_
_entity_poly.entity_id
_entity_poly.type
_entity_poly.pdbx_seq_one_letter_code
_entity_poly.pdbx_strand_id
1 'polypeptide(L)'
;MKKISSFIPVHVINKNDLIKELSSYIYEVFPKDILDMIDVSTVKDNILIISCKNSSIATLMRFEKQKYLNLLNNNKICKILDIKITLSD
;
A
#
# COMPACT_ATOMS: atom_id res chain seq x y z
N MET A 1 -4.24 -43.03 -11.38
CA MET A 1 -3.71 -41.88 -10.62
C MET A 1 -3.81 -40.61 -11.45
N LYS A 2 -4.83 -39.78 -11.25
CA LYS A 2 -4.88 -38.44 -11.85
C LYS A 2 -4.25 -37.47 -10.86
N LYS A 3 -3.02 -37.01 -11.12
CA LYS A 3 -2.40 -35.93 -10.37
C LYS A 3 -3.20 -34.66 -10.70
N ILE A 4 -4.10 -34.27 -9.80
CA ILE A 4 -4.73 -32.96 -9.86
C ILE A 4 -3.65 -32.00 -9.40
N SER A 5 -2.81 -31.53 -10.34
CA SER A 5 -1.97 -30.39 -10.08
C SER A 5 -2.91 -29.23 -9.78
N SER A 6 -2.95 -28.80 -8.53
CA SER A 6 -3.60 -27.57 -8.13
C SER A 6 -2.96 -26.41 -8.90
N PHE A 7 -3.51 -26.12 -10.08
CA PHE A 7 -3.35 -24.84 -10.75
C PHE A 7 -4.03 -23.81 -9.86
N ILE A 8 -3.34 -23.36 -8.83
CA ILE A 8 -3.65 -22.07 -8.20
C ILE A 8 -3.09 -21.06 -9.20
N PRO A 9 -3.93 -20.32 -9.93
CA PRO A 9 -3.42 -19.27 -10.79
C PRO A 9 -2.69 -18.30 -9.87
N VAL A 10 -1.45 -17.97 -10.21
CA VAL A 10 -0.59 -16.98 -9.52
C VAL A 10 -1.23 -15.57 -9.48
N HIS A 11 -2.44 -15.44 -10.03
CA HIS A 11 -3.24 -14.24 -10.22
C HIS A 11 -4.46 -14.15 -9.28
N VAL A 12 -4.64 -15.09 -8.34
CA VAL A 12 -5.75 -15.05 -7.36
C VAL A 12 -5.24 -14.69 -5.97
N ILE A 13 -4.33 -13.72 -5.86
CA ILE A 13 -4.30 -12.93 -4.63
C ILE A 13 -5.49 -11.99 -4.74
N ASN A 14 -6.49 -12.18 -3.89
CA ASN A 14 -7.63 -11.30 -3.83
C ASN A 14 -7.10 -9.88 -3.59
N LYS A 15 -7.47 -8.93 -4.46
CA LYS A 15 -7.03 -7.54 -4.35
C LYS A 15 -7.28 -6.98 -2.93
N ASN A 16 -8.36 -7.42 -2.30
CA ASN A 16 -8.72 -7.03 -0.94
C ASN A 16 -7.75 -7.58 0.11
N ASP A 17 -7.29 -8.81 -0.04
CA ASP A 17 -6.33 -9.42 0.89
C ASP A 17 -4.96 -8.74 0.75
N LEU A 18 -4.54 -8.43 -0.48
CA LEU A 18 -3.31 -7.66 -0.73
C LEU A 18 -3.36 -6.27 -0.08
N ILE A 19 -4.48 -5.56 -0.25
CA ILE A 19 -4.66 -4.24 0.36
C ILE A 19 -4.66 -4.36 1.88
N LYS A 20 -5.30 -5.39 2.44
CA LYS A 20 -5.36 -5.61 3.89
C LYS A 20 -3.98 -5.88 4.48
N GLU A 21 -3.21 -6.80 3.90
CA GLU A 21 -1.84 -7.10 4.34
C GLU A 21 -0.94 -5.86 4.22
N LEU A 22 -1.03 -5.15 3.09
CA LEU A 22 -0.23 -3.94 2.89
C LEU A 22 -0.60 -2.83 3.86
N SER A 23 -1.89 -2.68 4.15
CA SER A 23 -2.37 -1.74 5.16
C SER A 23 -1.79 -2.10 6.51
N SER A 24 -1.88 -3.36 6.95
CA SER A 24 -1.28 -3.83 8.20
C SER A 24 0.21 -3.52 8.28
N TYR A 25 0.98 -3.79 7.23
CA TYR A 25 2.40 -3.44 7.19
C TYR A 25 2.63 -1.92 7.31
N ILE A 26 1.84 -1.10 6.60
CA ILE A 26 1.91 0.36 6.71
C ILE A 26 1.63 0.83 8.14
N TYR A 27 0.62 0.27 8.81
CA TYR A 27 0.32 0.57 10.22
C TYR A 27 1.47 0.23 11.18
N GLU A 28 2.34 -0.72 10.82
CA GLU A 28 3.52 -1.07 11.61
C GLU A 28 4.72 -0.14 11.37
N VAL A 29 4.90 0.34 10.13
CA VAL A 29 6.12 1.08 9.75
C VAL A 29 5.96 2.59 9.63
N PHE A 30 4.75 3.11 9.43
CA PHE A 30 4.53 4.54 9.29
C PHE A 30 4.41 5.24 10.66
N PRO A 31 4.72 6.56 10.72
CA PRO A 31 4.53 7.36 11.91
C PRO A 31 3.05 7.41 12.35
N LYS A 32 2.80 7.19 13.65
CA LYS A 32 1.44 7.09 14.22
C LYS A 32 0.59 8.34 13.98
N ASP A 33 1.21 9.51 13.99
CA ASP A 33 0.60 10.82 13.74
C ASP A 33 0.01 10.95 12.33
N ILE A 34 0.48 10.14 11.38
CA ILE A 34 -0.01 10.13 10.00
C ILE A 34 -1.05 9.03 9.77
N LEU A 35 -0.96 7.91 10.49
CA LEU A 35 -1.84 6.74 10.29
C LEU A 35 -3.33 7.09 10.38
N ASP A 36 -3.70 7.90 11.36
CA ASP A 36 -5.11 8.32 11.53
C ASP A 36 -5.60 9.29 10.44
N MET A 37 -4.68 9.80 9.61
CA MET A 37 -4.96 10.79 8.58
C MET A 37 -4.91 10.22 7.16
N ILE A 38 -4.63 8.92 7.02
CA ILE A 38 -4.48 8.26 5.73
C ILE A 38 -5.31 6.98 5.62
N ASP A 39 -5.68 6.66 4.40
CA ASP A 39 -6.28 5.38 4.03
C ASP A 39 -5.55 4.80 2.82
N VAL A 40 -5.24 3.51 2.88
CA VAL A 40 -4.62 2.78 1.77
C VAL A 40 -5.72 2.40 0.79
N SER A 41 -5.81 3.12 -0.33
CA SER A 41 -6.91 2.95 -1.28
C SER A 41 -6.71 1.71 -2.15
N THR A 42 -5.52 1.58 -2.78
CA THR A 42 -5.20 0.47 -3.69
C THR A 42 -3.72 0.47 -4.04
N VAL A 43 -3.23 -0.65 -4.58
CA VAL A 43 -2.00 -0.69 -5.38
C VAL A 43 -2.37 -0.91 -6.84
N LYS A 44 -1.74 -0.17 -7.76
CA LYS A 44 -1.89 -0.36 -9.20
C LYS A 44 -0.53 -0.13 -9.87
N ASP A 45 -0.09 -1.06 -10.70
CA ASP A 45 1.16 -0.95 -11.47
C ASP A 45 2.40 -0.63 -10.59
N ASN A 46 2.48 -1.25 -9.39
CA ASN A 46 3.49 -0.98 -8.36
C ASN A 46 3.45 0.44 -7.75
N ILE A 47 2.36 1.17 -7.97
CA ILE A 47 2.11 2.48 -7.37
C ILE A 47 1.10 2.30 -6.23
N LEU A 48 1.52 2.66 -5.03
CA LEU A 48 0.64 2.71 -3.85
C LEU A 48 -0.18 3.99 -3.91
N ILE A 49 -1.51 3.88 -3.87
CA ILE A 49 -2.41 5.02 -3.76
C ILE A 49 -2.82 5.17 -2.31
N ILE A 50 -2.53 6.34 -1.75
CA ILE A 50 -2.92 6.73 -0.39
C ILE A 50 -3.88 7.91 -0.51
N SER A 51 -5.00 7.84 0.20
CA SER A 51 -5.94 8.95 0.36
C SER A 51 -5.69 9.61 1.71
N CYS A 52 -5.58 10.93 1.71
CA CYS A 52 -5.36 11.73 2.91
C CYS A 52 -6.62 12.50 3.28
N LYS A 53 -6.95 12.54 4.57
CA LYS A 53 -8.13 13.25 5.10
C LYS A 53 -8.07 14.77 4.94
N ASN A 54 -6.88 15.35 4.76
CA ASN A 54 -6.71 16.79 4.56
C ASN A 54 -5.50 17.14 3.67
N SER A 55 -5.50 18.37 3.17
CA SER A 55 -4.48 18.92 2.27
C SER A 55 -3.11 19.11 2.91
N SER A 56 -3.05 19.39 4.21
CA SER A 56 -1.80 19.54 4.95
C SER A 56 -0.99 18.24 4.96
N ILE A 57 -1.64 17.13 5.34
CA ILE A 57 -1.02 15.80 5.35
C ILE A 57 -0.69 15.35 3.93
N ALA A 58 -1.58 15.59 2.96
CA ALA A 58 -1.30 15.27 1.57
C ALA A 58 -0.03 16.01 1.06
N THR A 59 0.15 17.27 1.45
CA THR A 59 1.31 18.08 1.07
C THR A 59 2.58 17.58 1.74
N LEU A 60 2.53 17.30 3.05
CA LEU A 60 3.64 16.73 3.81
C LEU A 60 4.10 15.40 3.21
N MET A 61 3.17 14.49 2.92
CA MET A 61 3.50 13.19 2.35
C MET A 61 4.10 13.28 0.94
N ARG A 62 3.64 14.23 0.12
CA ARG A 62 4.25 14.51 -1.20
C ARG A 62 5.67 15.04 -1.05
N PHE A 63 5.90 15.94 -0.09
CA PHE A 63 7.22 16.50 0.17
C PHE A 63 8.20 15.45 0.67
N GLU A 64 7.77 14.62 1.62
CA GLU A 64 8.56 13.54 2.21
C GLU A 64 8.38 12.19 1.49
N LYS A 65 7.94 12.16 0.22
CA LYS A 65 7.56 10.92 -0.49
C LYS A 65 8.62 9.82 -0.42
N GLN A 66 9.89 10.19 -0.56
CA GLN A 66 11.00 9.24 -0.54
C GLN A 66 11.17 8.56 0.82
N LYS A 67 10.90 9.27 1.92
CA LYS A 67 10.94 8.72 3.28
C LYS A 67 9.92 7.59 3.42
N TYR A 68 8.68 7.81 2.97
CA TYR A 68 7.63 6.79 3.01
C TYR A 68 7.94 5.61 2.07
N LEU A 69 8.46 5.86 0.87
CA LEU A 69 8.92 4.79 -0.02
C LEU A 69 10.02 3.94 0.64
N ASN A 70 10.98 4.58 1.32
CA ASN A 70 12.05 3.86 2.00
C ASN A 70 11.53 2.95 3.12
N LEU A 71 10.48 3.34 3.85
CA LEU A 71 9.82 2.49 4.86
C LEU A 71 9.17 1.25 4.22
N LEU A 72 8.79 1.34 2.94
CA LEU A 72 8.18 0.24 2.19
C LEU A 72 9.20 -0.67 1.49
N ASN A 73 10.49 -0.31 1.44
CA ASN A 73 11.50 -1.08 0.69
C ASN A 73 11.68 -2.53 1.19
N ASN A 74 11.45 -2.78 2.48
CA ASN A 74 11.59 -4.12 3.07
C ASN A 74 10.30 -4.95 3.00
N ASN A 75 9.26 -4.43 2.35
CA ASN A 75 7.99 -5.12 2.18
C ASN A 75 8.17 -6.39 1.31
N LYS A 76 7.67 -7.54 1.78
CA LYS A 76 7.65 -8.81 1.04
C LYS A 76 6.31 -9.10 0.35
N ILE A 77 5.28 -8.29 0.59
CA ILE A 77 3.92 -8.46 0.08
C ILE A 77 3.86 -8.12 -1.42
N CYS A 78 4.31 -6.92 -1.78
CA CYS A 78 4.40 -6.48 -3.16
C CYS A 78 5.44 -5.37 -3.32
N LYS A 79 5.94 -5.22 -4.56
CA LYS A 79 6.90 -4.16 -4.89
C LYS A 79 6.16 -2.83 -5.03
N ILE A 80 6.59 -1.81 -4.27
CA ILE A 80 6.12 -0.43 -4.42
C ILE A 80 7.26 0.40 -4.98
N LEU A 81 7.03 1.02 -6.14
CA LEU A 81 7.99 1.87 -6.84
C LEU A 81 7.67 3.36 -6.67
N ASP A 82 6.39 3.69 -6.45
CA ASP A 82 5.96 5.06 -6.24
C ASP A 82 4.74 5.12 -5.30
N ILE A 83 4.50 6.29 -4.72
CA ILE A 83 3.33 6.60 -3.91
C ILE A 83 2.58 7.77 -4.56
N LYS A 84 1.32 7.54 -4.90
CA LYS A 84 0.38 8.57 -5.35
C LYS A 84 -0.47 9.03 -4.17
N ILE A 85 -0.38 10.32 -3.85
CA ILE A 85 -1.15 10.94 -2.77
C ILE A 85 -2.40 11.64 -3.32
N THR A 86 -3.56 11.22 -2.84
CA THR A 86 -4.89 11.79 -3.17
C THR A 86 -5.54 12.40 -1.93
N LEU A 87 -6.56 13.23 -2.10
CA LEU A 87 -7.41 13.66 -1.01
C LEU A 87 -8.64 12.75 -0.95
N SER A 88 -9.04 12.40 0.26
CA SER A 88 -10.35 11.79 0.51
C SER A 88 -11.41 12.85 0.21
N ASP A 89 -12.41 12.50 -0.62
CA ASP A 89 -13.57 13.35 -0.88
C ASP A 89 -14.47 13.50 0.37
#